data_AF-A0A259DEP6-F1
#
_entry.id   AF-A0A259DEP6-F1
#
_cell.length_a   1.000
_cell.length_b   1.000
_cell.length_c   1.000
_cell.angle_alpha   90.00
_cell.angle_beta   90.00
_cell.angle_gamma   90.00
#
_symmetry.space_group_name_H-M   'P 1'
#
loop_
_entity.id
_entity.type
_entity.pdbx_description
1 polymer ?
#
loop_
_entity_poly.entity_id
_entity_poly.type
_entity_poly.pdbx_seq_one_letter_code
_entity_poly.pdbx_strand_id
1 'polypeptide(L)'
;AGWALVFIAILYTAAPAVGAMARYNLHATVNTAVITGGDMFAPEASIQGETRPDWMKRWEKTGLIAWDDKNGDGRIQYYNDASKDEAFLAKADAAGWKGNELGSVAKGTFTGKVDNDIMVLANPEIAGLPNWVIALIAAGGIAAALSTAAGLLLVISSAISHDLMKGVFARNISEKSELMAGRIAAAVAVLIAGYLGYNPPGFVAQVVAFAFGLACASLFPTIVMGIFSKSMNRGGAIAGMLTGLIFTLVYIVYFKRDVLLGMDKVPDSEWFLGISPEGIGVVGMILNFAVSYLVMKLTPACPDHIKHLVEGIRYPRGAGSAQAH
;
A
#
# COMPACT_ATOMS: atom_id res chain seq x y z
N ALA A 1 -11.30 1.45 -20.44
CA ALA A 1 -10.23 0.51 -20.03
C ALA A 1 -8.84 0.99 -20.47
N GLY A 2 -8.61 1.30 -21.76
CA GLY A 2 -7.27 1.69 -22.26
C GLY A 2 -6.60 2.87 -21.53
N TRP A 3 -7.32 3.98 -21.31
CA TRP A 3 -6.77 5.14 -20.59
C TRP A 3 -6.32 4.83 -19.15
N ALA A 4 -7.05 3.96 -18.44
CA ALA A 4 -6.68 3.55 -17.10
C ALA A 4 -5.34 2.80 -17.10
N LEU A 5 -5.13 1.89 -18.06
CA LEU A 5 -3.86 1.17 -18.21
C LEU A 5 -2.70 2.13 -18.56
N VAL A 6 -2.95 3.14 -19.39
CA VAL A 6 -1.95 4.17 -19.72
C VAL A 6 -1.56 4.95 -18.46
N PHE A 7 -2.52 5.43 -17.67
CA PHE A 7 -2.21 6.17 -16.44
C PHE A 7 -1.52 5.30 -15.37
N ILE A 8 -1.91 4.03 -15.25
CA ILE A 8 -1.22 3.07 -14.39
C ILE A 8 0.24 2.89 -14.86
N ALA A 9 0.47 2.71 -16.16
CA ALA A 9 1.82 2.56 -16.70
C ALA A 9 2.68 3.80 -16.44
N ILE A 10 2.13 5.01 -16.65
CA ILE A 10 2.81 6.27 -16.32
C ILE A 10 3.13 6.33 -14.82
N LEU A 11 2.17 6.01 -13.95
CA LEU A 11 2.38 6.03 -12.50
C LEU A 11 3.50 5.06 -12.08
N TYR A 12 3.46 3.81 -12.53
CA TYR A 12 4.44 2.79 -12.13
C TYR A 12 5.84 3.04 -12.69
N THR A 13 5.96 3.72 -13.83
CA THR A 13 7.26 4.09 -14.41
C THR A 13 7.81 5.39 -13.81
N ALA A 14 6.94 6.34 -13.46
CA ALA A 14 7.37 7.63 -12.91
C ALA A 14 7.59 7.59 -11.39
N ALA A 15 6.83 6.81 -10.62
CA ALA A 15 6.90 6.81 -9.16
C ALA A 15 8.29 6.47 -8.60
N PRO A 16 9.03 5.46 -9.11
CA PRO A 16 10.39 5.18 -8.66
C PRO A 16 11.35 6.36 -8.93
N ALA A 17 11.23 7.01 -10.09
CA ALA A 17 12.05 8.15 -10.44
C ALA A 17 11.75 9.36 -9.55
N VAL A 18 10.47 9.64 -9.27
CA VAL A 18 10.06 10.71 -8.35
C VAL A 18 10.57 10.43 -6.93
N GLY A 19 10.45 9.19 -6.44
CA GLY A 19 10.96 8.82 -5.12
C GLY A 19 12.50 8.94 -5.01
N ALA A 20 13.22 8.53 -6.05
CA ALA A 20 14.68 8.69 -6.10
C ALA A 20 15.10 10.17 -6.12
N MET A 21 14.41 11.00 -6.92
CA MET A 21 14.66 12.44 -6.98
C MET A 21 14.30 13.14 -5.67
N ALA A 22 13.23 12.73 -4.99
CA ALA A 22 12.89 13.27 -3.68
C ALA A 22 14.00 13.01 -2.64
N ARG A 23 14.57 11.80 -2.63
CA ARG A 23 15.74 11.46 -1.79
C ARG A 23 16.97 12.26 -2.15
N TYR A 24 17.25 12.39 -3.45
CA TYR A 24 18.34 13.21 -3.93
C TYR A 24 18.19 14.68 -3.51
N ASN A 25 17.03 15.28 -3.76
CA ASN A 25 16.75 16.68 -3.44
C ASN A 25 16.81 16.94 -1.92
N LEU A 26 16.31 16.01 -1.10
CA LEU A 26 16.44 16.10 0.35
C LEU A 26 17.91 16.11 0.78
N HIS A 27 18.69 15.12 0.32
CA HIS A 27 20.11 15.02 0.66
C HIS A 27 20.90 16.23 0.17
N ALA A 28 20.59 16.71 -1.03
CA ALA A 28 21.16 17.91 -1.61
C ALA A 28 20.80 19.20 -0.86
N THR A 29 19.63 19.22 -0.21
CA THR A 29 19.25 20.34 0.64
C THR A 29 20.02 20.32 1.96
N VAL A 30 20.27 19.15 2.53
CA VAL A 30 21.02 19.03 3.80
C VAL A 30 22.52 19.18 3.59
N ASN A 31 23.03 18.69 2.47
CA ASN A 31 24.45 18.70 2.13
C ASN A 31 24.67 19.25 0.71
N THR A 32 25.28 20.43 0.62
CA THR A 32 25.50 21.13 -0.65
C THR A 32 26.53 20.43 -1.57
N ALA A 33 27.43 19.62 -1.00
CA ALA A 33 28.43 18.86 -1.75
C ALA A 33 27.80 17.83 -2.71
N VAL A 34 26.54 17.44 -2.46
CA VAL A 34 25.77 16.49 -3.29
C VAL A 34 25.49 17.04 -4.69
N ILE A 35 25.34 18.37 -4.81
CA ILE A 35 25.15 19.04 -6.10
C ILE A 35 26.50 19.46 -6.67
N THR A 36 27.39 20.00 -5.82
CA THR A 36 28.63 20.63 -6.28
C THR A 36 29.77 19.64 -6.54
N GLY A 37 29.64 18.38 -6.08
CA GLY A 37 30.70 17.37 -6.17
C GLY A 37 31.88 17.62 -5.22
N GLY A 38 31.65 18.41 -4.15
CA GLY A 38 32.66 18.74 -3.14
C GLY A 38 32.87 17.63 -2.10
N ASP A 39 33.64 17.96 -1.04
CA ASP A 39 33.80 17.05 0.10
C ASP A 39 32.52 17.03 0.96
N MET A 40 31.89 15.86 1.04
CA MET A 40 30.65 15.67 1.82
C MET A 40 30.88 15.80 3.34
N PHE A 41 32.12 15.65 3.81
CA PHE A 41 32.47 15.69 5.23
C PHE A 41 32.92 17.07 5.69
N ALA A 42 33.05 18.02 4.76
CA ALA A 42 33.43 19.38 5.11
C ALA A 42 32.32 20.05 5.94
N PRO A 43 32.64 20.74 7.05
CA PRO A 43 31.63 21.35 7.92
C PRO A 43 30.68 22.30 7.16
N GLU A 44 31.20 23.04 6.20
CA GLU A 44 30.43 23.96 5.35
C GLU A 44 29.47 23.26 4.38
N ALA A 45 29.68 21.97 4.11
CA ALA A 45 28.83 21.21 3.21
C ALA A 45 27.44 20.98 3.83
N SER A 46 27.37 20.70 5.13
CA SER A 46 26.13 20.56 5.90
C SER A 46 25.46 21.91 6.16
N ILE A 47 24.14 21.99 5.97
CA ILE A 47 23.40 23.21 6.26
C ILE A 47 23.38 23.53 7.76
N GLN A 48 23.32 24.83 8.08
CA GLN A 48 23.06 25.27 9.45
C GLN A 48 21.59 25.06 9.80
N GLY A 49 21.32 24.57 11.00
CA GLY A 49 19.96 24.33 11.48
C GLY A 49 19.12 25.60 11.45
N GLU A 50 19.66 26.74 11.90
CA GLU A 50 18.96 28.03 11.96
C GLU A 50 18.56 28.59 10.58
N THR A 51 19.42 28.41 9.57
CA THR A 51 19.20 28.89 8.21
C THR A 51 18.51 27.86 7.32
N ARG A 52 17.90 26.82 7.90
CA ARG A 52 17.19 25.80 7.15
C ARG A 52 16.05 26.39 6.30
N PRO A 53 15.76 25.82 5.11
CA PRO A 53 14.71 26.32 4.23
C PRO A 53 13.32 26.35 4.90
N ASP A 54 12.46 27.25 4.43
CA ASP A 54 11.13 27.45 5.00
C ASP A 54 10.24 26.21 4.94
N TRP A 55 10.43 25.35 3.92
CA TRP A 55 9.69 24.10 3.84
C TRP A 55 10.02 23.18 5.02
N MET A 56 11.28 23.07 5.44
CA MET A 56 11.66 22.29 6.62
C MET A 56 10.96 22.83 7.87
N LYS A 57 10.96 24.16 8.05
CA LYS A 57 10.28 24.82 9.19
C LYS A 57 8.77 24.59 9.19
N ARG A 58 8.14 24.50 8.02
CA ARG A 58 6.69 24.18 7.91
C ARG A 58 6.42 22.74 8.33
N TRP A 59 7.18 21.79 7.79
CA TRP A 59 6.99 20.36 8.07
C TRP A 59 7.43 19.97 9.48
N GLU A 60 8.32 20.74 10.10
CA GLU A 60 8.69 20.60 11.50
C GLU A 60 7.52 20.75 12.46
N LYS A 61 6.56 21.63 12.15
CA LYS A 61 5.33 21.79 12.95
C LYS A 61 4.45 20.54 12.97
N THR A 62 4.59 19.67 11.98
CA THR A 62 3.84 18.42 11.88
C THR A 62 4.55 17.25 12.58
N GLY A 63 5.82 17.41 12.94
CA GLY A 63 6.69 16.33 13.41
C GLY A 63 7.16 15.37 12.31
N LEU A 64 6.71 15.52 11.06
CA LEU A 64 7.16 14.66 9.94
C LEU A 64 8.59 14.96 9.49
N ILE A 65 9.05 16.18 9.77
CA ILE A 65 10.47 16.57 9.73
C ILE A 65 10.82 17.05 11.13
N ALA A 66 12.01 16.75 11.59
CA ALA A 66 12.58 17.28 12.82
C ALA A 66 14.09 17.19 12.71
N TRP A 67 14.78 17.94 13.54
CA TRP A 67 16.21 17.79 13.67
C TRP A 67 16.64 17.87 15.13
N ASP A 68 17.77 17.24 15.42
CA ASP A 68 18.37 17.13 16.75
C ASP A 68 19.88 17.25 16.59
N ASP A 69 20.46 18.32 17.10
CA ASP A 69 21.90 18.59 17.05
C ASP A 69 22.62 17.69 18.07
N LYS A 70 23.27 16.64 17.59
CA LYS A 70 23.89 15.62 18.45
C LYS A 70 25.34 15.92 18.74
N ASN A 71 26.00 16.68 17.89
CA ASN A 71 27.43 16.99 18.00
C ASN A 71 27.69 18.42 18.51
N GLY A 72 26.66 19.28 18.59
CA GLY A 72 26.71 20.64 19.09
C GLY A 72 27.29 21.66 18.09
N ASP A 73 27.36 21.33 16.80
CA ASP A 73 27.94 22.19 15.76
C ASP A 73 26.93 23.14 15.09
N GLY A 74 25.65 23.05 15.46
CA GLY A 74 24.56 23.86 14.92
C GLY A 74 24.21 23.56 13.46
N ARG A 75 24.70 22.46 12.90
CA ARG A 75 24.43 21.99 11.54
C ARG A 75 23.58 20.73 11.57
N ILE A 76 23.14 20.32 10.39
CA ILE A 76 22.32 19.12 10.22
C ILE A 76 23.12 18.11 9.41
N GLN A 77 23.40 16.96 10.01
CA GLN A 77 23.96 15.82 9.29
C GLN A 77 22.92 14.73 9.01
N TYR A 78 22.87 14.31 7.75
CA TYR A 78 22.00 13.23 7.29
C TYR A 78 22.78 12.30 6.37
N TYR A 79 22.89 11.03 6.76
CA TYR A 79 23.71 10.04 6.08
C TYR A 79 23.22 8.60 6.34
N ASN A 80 23.82 7.63 5.66
CA ASN A 80 23.54 6.22 5.90
C ASN A 80 24.26 5.72 7.15
N ASP A 81 23.62 5.84 8.31
CA ASP A 81 24.12 5.34 9.61
C ASP A 81 24.19 3.81 9.70
N ALA A 82 23.53 3.10 8.78
CA ALA A 82 23.61 1.64 8.64
C ALA A 82 24.70 1.19 7.64
N SER A 83 25.53 2.10 7.14
CA SER A 83 26.63 1.76 6.24
C SER A 83 27.61 0.80 6.92
N LYS A 84 28.07 -0.22 6.17
CA LYS A 84 29.12 -1.16 6.59
C LYS A 84 30.49 -0.81 6.00
N ASP A 85 30.57 0.29 5.25
CA ASP A 85 31.82 0.75 4.65
C ASP A 85 32.70 1.41 5.70
N GLU A 86 33.80 0.74 6.06
CA GLU A 86 34.76 1.20 7.06
C GLU A 86 35.39 2.56 6.70
N ALA A 87 35.64 2.81 5.42
CA ALA A 87 36.23 4.07 4.96
C ALA A 87 35.25 5.24 5.14
N PHE A 88 33.96 4.99 4.88
CA PHE A 88 32.90 5.96 5.15
C PHE A 88 32.78 6.24 6.65
N LEU A 89 32.72 5.19 7.48
CA LEU A 89 32.58 5.32 8.94
C LEU A 89 33.75 6.08 9.57
N ALA A 90 34.98 5.80 9.13
CA ALA A 90 36.18 6.51 9.60
C ALA A 90 36.13 8.02 9.27
N LYS A 91 35.65 8.38 8.07
CA LYS A 91 35.47 9.79 7.68
C LYS A 91 34.37 10.48 8.45
N ALA A 92 33.25 9.79 8.69
CA ALA A 92 32.15 10.32 9.50
C ALA A 92 32.58 10.58 10.95
N ASP A 93 33.33 9.66 11.56
CA ASP A 93 33.86 9.83 12.91
C ASP A 93 34.92 10.93 12.97
N ALA A 94 35.80 11.02 11.98
CA ALA A 94 36.77 12.12 11.84
C ALA A 94 36.10 13.49 11.67
N ALA A 95 34.93 13.53 11.00
CA ALA A 95 34.09 14.72 10.87
C ALA A 95 33.24 15.01 12.12
N GLY A 96 33.28 14.15 13.14
CA GLY A 96 32.57 14.32 14.40
C GLY A 96 31.09 13.94 14.38
N TRP A 97 30.59 13.30 13.32
CA TRP A 97 29.16 13.01 13.17
C TRP A 97 28.68 11.97 14.22
N LYS A 98 27.59 12.27 14.92
CA LYS A 98 27.04 11.43 16.01
C LYS A 98 25.67 10.81 15.68
N GLY A 99 25.50 10.36 14.45
CA GLY A 99 24.27 9.76 13.93
C GLY A 99 23.46 10.72 13.08
N ASN A 100 22.32 10.24 12.56
CA ASN A 100 21.40 11.09 11.82
C ASN A 100 20.77 12.15 12.71
N GLU A 101 20.91 13.40 12.28
CA GLU A 101 20.36 14.60 12.94
C GLU A 101 19.13 15.13 12.21
N LEU A 102 18.84 14.67 11.00
CA LEU A 102 17.55 14.88 10.33
C LEU A 102 16.68 13.63 10.48
N GLY A 103 15.42 13.84 10.86
CA GLY A 103 14.47 12.74 11.01
C GLY A 103 13.03 13.21 11.15
N SER A 104 12.24 12.45 11.89
CA SER A 104 10.86 12.74 12.26
C SER A 104 10.66 12.54 13.75
N VAL A 105 9.55 13.02 14.29
CA VAL A 105 9.10 12.77 15.66
C VAL A 105 7.94 11.79 15.61
N ALA A 106 8.16 10.58 16.13
CA ALA A 106 7.12 9.59 16.29
C ALA A 106 6.80 9.44 17.78
N LYS A 107 5.53 9.66 18.16
CA LYS A 107 5.06 9.56 19.56
C LYS A 107 5.88 10.39 20.55
N GLY A 108 6.35 11.57 20.13
CA GLY A 108 7.13 12.49 20.97
C GLY A 108 8.63 12.18 21.05
N THR A 109 9.13 11.17 20.33
CA THR A 109 10.56 10.83 20.30
C THR A 109 11.14 11.09 18.92
N PHE A 110 12.31 11.73 18.87
CA PHE A 110 13.06 11.90 17.64
C PHE A 110 13.58 10.54 17.13
N THR A 111 13.31 10.24 15.87
CA THR A 111 13.58 8.92 15.29
C THR A 111 14.91 8.84 14.54
N GLY A 112 15.51 9.99 14.18
CA GLY A 112 16.64 10.05 13.25
C GLY A 112 16.31 9.51 11.85
N LYS A 113 15.02 9.31 11.53
CA LYS A 113 14.55 8.76 10.26
C LYS A 113 13.51 9.67 9.66
N VAL A 114 13.78 10.15 8.45
CA VAL A 114 12.80 10.88 7.66
C VAL A 114 11.71 9.92 7.22
N ASP A 115 10.45 10.30 7.43
CA ASP A 115 9.32 9.47 7.03
C ASP A 115 9.29 9.33 5.50
N ASN A 116 9.11 8.12 4.97
CA ASN A 116 9.06 7.93 3.52
C ASN A 116 7.84 8.64 2.90
N ASP A 117 6.75 8.77 3.65
CA ASP A 117 5.51 9.38 3.19
C ASP A 117 5.68 10.90 3.01
N ILE A 118 6.55 11.54 3.80
CA ILE A 118 6.83 12.97 3.64
C ILE A 118 7.70 13.27 2.43
N MET A 119 8.55 12.34 2.00
CA MET A 119 9.50 12.59 0.91
C MET A 119 8.79 12.98 -0.39
N VAL A 120 7.69 12.31 -0.72
CA VAL A 120 6.95 12.57 -1.95
C VAL A 120 6.10 13.84 -1.84
N LEU A 121 5.49 14.06 -0.67
CA LEU A 121 4.61 15.21 -0.44
C LEU A 121 5.37 16.52 -0.35
N ALA A 122 6.56 16.51 0.26
CA ALA A 122 7.41 17.70 0.38
C ALA A 122 8.19 17.99 -0.91
N ASN A 123 8.43 17.01 -1.79
CA ASN A 123 9.29 17.18 -2.97
C ASN A 123 8.93 18.38 -3.87
N PRO A 124 7.65 18.72 -4.14
CA PRO A 124 7.30 19.96 -4.84
C PRO A 124 7.86 21.23 -4.18
N GLU A 125 7.88 21.29 -2.86
CA GLU A 125 8.47 22.39 -2.09
C GLU A 125 10.01 22.32 -2.10
N ILE A 126 10.58 21.12 -1.97
CA ILE A 126 12.04 20.91 -2.03
C ILE A 126 12.60 21.33 -3.40
N ALA A 127 11.86 21.03 -4.48
CA ALA A 127 12.21 21.38 -5.86
C ALA A 127 11.95 22.86 -6.22
N GLY A 128 11.44 23.67 -5.28
CA GLY A 128 11.20 25.09 -5.51
C GLY A 128 10.10 25.39 -6.53
N LEU A 129 9.11 24.51 -6.68
CA LEU A 129 8.00 24.74 -7.61
C LEU A 129 7.13 25.93 -7.15
N PRO A 130 6.47 26.62 -8.09
CA PRO A 130 5.55 27.71 -7.73
C PRO A 130 4.43 27.25 -6.80
N ASN A 131 4.02 28.13 -5.87
CA ASN A 131 2.98 27.81 -4.86
C ASN A 131 1.67 27.28 -5.45
N TRP A 132 1.27 27.74 -6.63
CA TRP A 132 0.04 27.25 -7.28
C TRP A 132 0.18 25.80 -7.77
N VAL A 133 1.38 25.37 -8.16
CA VAL A 133 1.67 23.97 -8.55
C VAL A 133 1.59 23.08 -7.32
N ILE A 134 2.22 23.51 -6.22
CA ILE A 134 2.19 22.80 -4.93
C ILE A 134 0.74 22.65 -4.46
N ALA A 135 -0.05 23.72 -4.51
CA ALA A 135 -1.46 23.70 -4.13
C ALA A 135 -2.29 22.76 -5.00
N LEU A 136 -2.05 22.74 -6.33
CA LEU A 136 -2.75 21.83 -7.25
C LEU A 136 -2.41 20.36 -6.96
N ILE A 137 -1.14 20.05 -6.69
CA ILE A 137 -0.69 18.70 -6.33
C ILE A 137 -1.31 18.25 -5.01
N ALA A 138 -1.28 19.11 -3.98
CA ALA A 138 -1.88 18.83 -2.69
C ALA A 138 -3.40 18.60 -2.80
N ALA A 139 -4.10 19.46 -3.55
CA ALA A 139 -5.53 19.31 -3.81
C ALA A 139 -5.84 18.00 -4.55
N GLY A 140 -5.03 17.64 -5.56
CA GLY A 140 -5.15 16.38 -6.28
C GLY A 140 -4.96 15.16 -5.39
N GLY A 141 -3.97 15.18 -4.49
CA GLY A 141 -3.74 14.12 -3.51
C GLY A 141 -4.93 13.91 -2.56
N ILE A 142 -5.47 15.01 -2.02
CA ILE A 142 -6.66 14.97 -1.16
C ILE A 142 -7.88 14.46 -1.94
N ALA A 143 -8.08 14.94 -3.18
CA ALA A 143 -9.18 14.49 -4.02
C ALA A 143 -9.10 12.98 -4.34
N ALA A 144 -7.90 12.46 -4.62
CA ALA A 144 -7.68 11.03 -4.85
C ALA A 144 -7.97 10.18 -3.61
N ALA A 145 -7.50 10.62 -2.43
CA ALA A 145 -7.75 9.94 -1.17
C ALA A 145 -9.25 9.92 -0.84
N LEU A 146 -9.95 11.05 -0.99
CA LEU A 146 -11.39 11.16 -0.73
C LEU A 146 -12.22 10.33 -1.72
N SER A 147 -11.84 10.31 -3.01
CA SER A 147 -12.52 9.49 -4.02
C SER A 147 -12.42 8.00 -3.70
N THR A 148 -11.24 7.54 -3.29
CA THR A 148 -11.00 6.15 -2.88
C THR A 148 -11.78 5.82 -1.61
N ALA A 149 -11.74 6.68 -0.60
CA ALA A 149 -12.48 6.49 0.65
C ALA A 149 -13.99 6.40 0.42
N ALA A 150 -14.57 7.31 -0.38
CA ALA A 150 -15.98 7.29 -0.73
C ALA A 150 -16.36 5.99 -1.48
N GLY A 151 -15.54 5.57 -2.44
CA GLY A 151 -15.75 4.31 -3.17
C GLY A 151 -15.74 3.09 -2.25
N LEU A 152 -14.75 2.98 -1.36
CA LEU A 152 -14.65 1.86 -0.41
C LEU A 152 -15.79 1.87 0.60
N LEU A 153 -16.25 3.03 1.07
CA LEU A 153 -17.42 3.14 1.94
C LEU A 153 -18.71 2.66 1.25
N LEU A 154 -18.87 2.95 -0.04
CA LEU A 154 -20.00 2.42 -0.82
C LEU A 154 -19.91 0.89 -0.96
N VAL A 155 -18.72 0.35 -1.19
CA VAL A 155 -18.50 -1.10 -1.26
C VAL A 155 -18.84 -1.76 0.08
N ILE A 156 -18.31 -1.23 1.20
CA ILE A 156 -18.62 -1.73 2.56
C ILE A 156 -20.13 -1.68 2.83
N SER A 157 -20.76 -0.55 2.51
CA SER A 157 -22.21 -0.35 2.65
C SER A 157 -23.00 -1.42 1.91
N SER A 158 -22.70 -1.63 0.63
CA SER A 158 -23.39 -2.63 -0.21
C SER A 158 -23.11 -4.08 0.22
N ALA A 159 -21.87 -4.39 0.62
CA ALA A 159 -21.50 -5.73 1.10
C ALA A 159 -22.24 -6.09 2.39
N ILE A 160 -22.42 -5.12 3.30
CA ILE A 160 -23.17 -5.35 4.54
C ILE A 160 -24.68 -5.36 4.28
N SER A 161 -25.24 -4.39 3.56
CA SER A 161 -26.69 -4.30 3.36
C SER A 161 -27.23 -5.38 2.42
N HIS A 162 -26.58 -5.59 1.28
CA HIS A 162 -27.09 -6.45 0.22
C HIS A 162 -26.56 -7.88 0.34
N ASP A 163 -25.24 -8.06 0.43
CA ASP A 163 -24.65 -9.40 0.41
C ASP A 163 -24.88 -10.13 1.73
N LEU A 164 -24.60 -9.46 2.86
CA LEU A 164 -24.67 -10.07 4.19
C LEU A 164 -26.09 -10.04 4.75
N MET A 165 -26.68 -8.85 4.90
CA MET A 165 -28.01 -8.72 5.51
C MET A 165 -29.08 -9.31 4.61
N LYS A 166 -29.26 -8.84 3.37
CA LYS A 166 -30.30 -9.39 2.48
C LYS A 166 -29.97 -10.77 1.93
N GLY A 167 -28.72 -11.03 1.55
CA GLY A 167 -28.33 -12.31 0.96
C GLY A 167 -28.33 -13.49 1.94
N VAL A 168 -27.85 -13.26 3.18
CA VAL A 168 -27.59 -14.34 4.15
C VAL A 168 -28.53 -14.29 5.35
N PHE A 169 -28.61 -13.20 6.10
CA PHE A 169 -29.25 -13.18 7.42
C PHE A 169 -30.76 -12.85 7.42
N ALA A 170 -31.19 -11.91 6.59
CA ALA A 170 -32.51 -11.30 6.59
C ALA A 170 -33.04 -11.16 5.16
N ARG A 171 -33.31 -12.29 4.50
CA ARG A 171 -33.73 -12.37 3.08
C ARG A 171 -34.96 -11.55 2.72
N ASN A 172 -35.85 -11.31 3.68
CA ASN A 172 -37.08 -10.55 3.49
C ASN A 172 -37.01 -9.13 4.09
N ILE A 173 -35.81 -8.56 4.22
CA ILE A 173 -35.62 -7.18 4.69
C ILE A 173 -36.27 -6.18 3.72
N SER A 174 -36.96 -5.17 4.25
CA SER A 174 -37.52 -4.09 3.44
C SER A 174 -36.41 -3.21 2.84
N GLU A 175 -36.65 -2.58 1.69
CA GLU A 175 -35.68 -1.66 1.07
C GLU A 175 -35.27 -0.51 2.01
N LYS A 176 -36.22 0.00 2.81
CA LYS A 176 -35.95 1.04 3.80
C LYS A 176 -34.98 0.56 4.87
N SER A 177 -35.17 -0.67 5.35
CA SER A 177 -34.31 -1.29 6.37
C SER A 177 -32.94 -1.68 5.80
N GLU A 178 -32.88 -2.16 4.56
CA GLU A 178 -31.64 -2.45 3.83
C GLU A 178 -30.80 -1.17 3.66
N LEU A 179 -31.42 -0.08 3.20
CA LEU A 179 -30.75 1.22 3.06
C LEU A 179 -30.24 1.74 4.41
N MET A 180 -31.03 1.56 5.47
CA MET A 180 -30.63 1.98 6.81
C MET A 180 -29.44 1.15 7.33
N ALA A 181 -29.43 -0.16 7.08
CA ALA A 181 -28.29 -1.03 7.42
C ALA A 181 -27.01 -0.57 6.69
N GLY A 182 -27.09 -0.23 5.40
CA GLY A 182 -25.96 0.29 4.64
C GLY A 182 -25.42 1.62 5.18
N ARG A 183 -26.32 2.55 5.54
CA ARG A 183 -25.93 3.84 6.16
C ARG A 183 -25.26 3.66 7.51
N ILE A 184 -25.79 2.77 8.35
CA ILE A 184 -25.20 2.45 9.66
C ILE A 184 -23.80 1.83 9.47
N ALA A 185 -23.68 0.88 8.54
CA ALA A 185 -22.40 0.25 8.20
C ALA A 185 -21.36 1.29 7.75
N ALA A 186 -21.73 2.20 6.86
CA ALA A 186 -20.85 3.28 6.42
C ALA A 186 -20.46 4.22 7.57
N ALA A 187 -21.40 4.60 8.43
CA ALA A 187 -21.12 5.46 9.59
C ALA A 187 -20.15 4.79 10.57
N VAL A 188 -20.36 3.52 10.90
CA VAL A 188 -19.46 2.73 11.76
C VAL A 188 -18.08 2.61 11.13
N ALA A 189 -18.00 2.34 9.82
CA ALA A 189 -16.74 2.28 9.11
C ALA A 189 -15.97 3.60 9.15
N VAL A 190 -16.64 4.75 8.99
CA VAL A 190 -16.02 6.09 9.11
C VAL A 190 -15.49 6.33 10.52
N LEU A 191 -16.23 5.95 11.57
CA LEU A 191 -15.78 6.10 12.96
C LEU A 191 -14.53 5.26 13.25
N ILE A 192 -14.51 4.00 12.81
CA ILE A 192 -13.35 3.12 12.96
C ILE A 192 -12.16 3.67 12.16
N ALA A 193 -12.38 4.06 10.90
CA ALA A 193 -11.33 4.62 10.06
C ALA A 193 -10.76 5.92 10.64
N GLY A 194 -11.62 6.80 11.17
CA GLY A 194 -11.20 8.04 11.84
C GLY A 194 -10.38 7.77 13.09
N TYR A 195 -10.79 6.80 13.92
CA TYR A 195 -10.03 6.39 15.10
C TYR A 195 -8.66 5.81 14.74
N LEU A 196 -8.60 4.89 13.76
CA LEU A 196 -7.36 4.31 13.29
C LEU A 196 -6.49 5.33 12.53
N GLY A 197 -7.07 6.34 11.90
CA GLY A 197 -6.33 7.44 11.28
C GLY A 197 -5.69 8.37 12.31
N TYR A 198 -6.34 8.60 13.44
CA TYR A 198 -5.79 9.38 14.55
C TYR A 198 -4.68 8.61 15.31
N ASN A 199 -4.85 7.30 15.50
CA ASN A 199 -3.86 6.41 16.10
C ASN A 199 -3.38 5.37 15.07
N PRO A 200 -2.57 5.77 14.08
CA PRO A 200 -2.18 4.88 13.00
C PRO A 200 -1.40 3.68 13.55
N PRO A 201 -1.85 2.45 13.24
CA PRO A 201 -1.01 1.28 13.48
C PRO A 201 0.21 1.39 12.55
N GLY A 202 1.41 1.03 13.03
CA GLY A 202 2.66 1.18 12.26
C GLY A 202 2.79 0.35 10.97
N PHE A 203 1.70 -0.30 10.51
CA PHE A 203 1.68 -1.23 9.38
C PHE A 203 0.54 -0.97 8.38
N VAL A 204 0.02 0.27 8.29
CA VAL A 204 -1.14 0.61 7.42
C VAL A 204 -0.98 0.11 5.98
N ALA A 205 0.16 0.38 5.33
CA ALA A 205 0.42 -0.07 3.96
C ALA A 205 0.43 -1.60 3.83
N GLN A 206 0.92 -2.30 4.86
CA GLN A 206 0.94 -3.76 4.89
C GLN A 206 -0.48 -4.34 5.01
N VAL A 207 -1.37 -3.73 5.80
CA VAL A 207 -2.79 -4.13 5.89
C VAL A 207 -3.45 -4.14 4.51
N VAL A 208 -3.21 -3.08 3.72
CA VAL A 208 -3.74 -2.97 2.36
C VAL A 208 -3.16 -4.07 1.47
N ALA A 209 -1.86 -4.31 1.54
CA ALA A 209 -1.21 -5.39 0.79
C ALA A 209 -1.76 -6.77 1.16
N PHE A 210 -1.99 -7.05 2.45
CA PHE A 210 -2.61 -8.29 2.93
C PHE A 210 -4.03 -8.46 2.39
N ALA A 211 -4.85 -7.41 2.40
CA ALA A 211 -6.22 -7.46 1.87
C ALA A 211 -6.23 -7.81 0.38
N PHE A 212 -5.36 -7.18 -0.43
CA PHE A 212 -5.23 -7.54 -1.85
C PHE A 212 -4.65 -8.94 -2.04
N GLY A 213 -3.67 -9.36 -1.24
CA GLY A 213 -3.11 -10.70 -1.27
C GLY A 213 -4.16 -11.78 -0.99
N LEU A 214 -5.00 -11.59 0.03
CA LEU A 214 -6.09 -12.50 0.37
C LEU A 214 -7.16 -12.55 -0.72
N ALA A 215 -7.53 -11.39 -1.30
CA ALA A 215 -8.47 -11.32 -2.42
C ALA A 215 -7.91 -11.99 -3.69
N CYS A 216 -6.62 -11.79 -3.98
CA CYS A 216 -5.90 -12.43 -5.08
C CYS A 216 -5.84 -13.96 -4.88
N ALA A 217 -5.56 -14.42 -3.67
CA ALA A 217 -5.47 -15.84 -3.39
C ALA A 217 -6.83 -16.56 -3.39
N SER A 218 -7.93 -15.87 -3.08
CA SER A 218 -9.26 -16.48 -2.92
C SER A 218 -10.22 -16.18 -4.08
N LEU A 219 -10.58 -14.91 -4.29
CA LEU A 219 -11.65 -14.51 -5.20
C LEU A 219 -11.21 -14.57 -6.67
N PHE A 220 -9.99 -14.12 -6.97
CA PHE A 220 -9.54 -13.96 -8.35
C PHE A 220 -9.57 -15.28 -9.15
N PRO A 221 -8.96 -16.40 -8.70
CA PRO A 221 -9.01 -17.66 -9.42
C PRO A 221 -10.44 -18.16 -9.64
N THR A 222 -11.29 -18.05 -8.62
CA THR A 222 -12.67 -18.53 -8.69
C THR A 222 -13.50 -17.72 -9.68
N ILE A 223 -13.33 -16.40 -9.73
CA ILE A 223 -14.00 -15.54 -10.72
C ILE A 223 -13.48 -15.87 -12.13
N VAL A 224 -12.16 -15.96 -12.31
CA VAL A 224 -11.55 -16.28 -13.61
C VAL A 224 -12.03 -17.65 -14.11
N MET A 225 -11.97 -18.68 -13.29
CA MET A 225 -12.43 -20.00 -13.68
C MET A 225 -13.96 -20.05 -13.83
N GLY A 226 -14.73 -19.31 -13.04
CA GLY A 226 -16.19 -19.23 -13.17
C GLY A 226 -16.63 -18.59 -14.49
N ILE A 227 -15.93 -17.55 -14.94
CA ILE A 227 -16.23 -16.87 -16.22
C ILE A 227 -15.65 -17.66 -17.40
N PHE A 228 -14.42 -18.18 -17.29
CA PHE A 228 -13.65 -18.75 -18.42
C PHE A 228 -13.60 -20.29 -18.48
N SER A 229 -14.13 -21.02 -17.50
CA SER A 229 -14.38 -22.48 -17.58
C SER A 229 -15.87 -22.82 -17.52
N LYS A 230 -16.34 -23.66 -18.46
CA LYS A 230 -17.71 -24.22 -18.41
C LYS A 230 -17.83 -25.39 -17.43
N SER A 231 -16.70 -25.93 -16.98
CA SER A 231 -16.65 -27.10 -16.12
C SER A 231 -16.59 -26.76 -14.63
N MET A 232 -16.27 -25.50 -14.28
CA MET A 232 -16.13 -25.08 -12.89
C MET A 232 -17.43 -25.31 -12.12
N ASN A 233 -17.33 -26.00 -10.99
CA ASN A 233 -18.47 -26.34 -10.14
C ASN A 233 -18.29 -25.77 -8.73
N ARG A 234 -19.36 -25.82 -7.93
CA ARG A 234 -19.38 -25.28 -6.56
C ARG A 234 -18.32 -25.91 -5.65
N GLY A 235 -18.06 -27.20 -5.80
CA GLY A 235 -17.08 -27.93 -4.98
C GLY A 235 -15.65 -27.44 -5.22
N GLY A 236 -15.24 -27.38 -6.48
CA GLY A 236 -13.95 -26.83 -6.89
C GLY A 236 -13.77 -25.36 -6.49
N ALA A 237 -14.81 -24.55 -6.67
CA ALA A 237 -14.80 -23.14 -6.28
C ALA A 237 -14.56 -22.96 -4.77
N ILE A 238 -15.35 -23.63 -3.92
CA ILE A 238 -15.23 -23.51 -2.46
C ILE A 238 -13.88 -24.04 -1.98
N ALA A 239 -13.45 -25.21 -2.47
CA ALA A 239 -12.19 -25.81 -2.05
C ALA A 239 -10.99 -24.92 -2.40
N GLY A 240 -10.92 -24.40 -3.63
CA GLY A 240 -9.85 -23.49 -4.02
C GLY A 240 -9.85 -22.17 -3.23
N MET A 241 -11.03 -21.55 -3.04
CA MET A 241 -11.16 -20.35 -2.21
C MET A 241 -10.63 -20.59 -0.80
N LEU A 242 -11.03 -21.68 -0.15
CA LEU A 242 -10.59 -22.03 1.19
C LEU A 242 -9.09 -22.33 1.24
N THR A 243 -8.54 -23.09 0.28
CA THR A 243 -7.10 -23.37 0.23
C THR A 243 -6.29 -22.08 0.08
N GLY A 244 -6.64 -21.24 -0.89
CA GLY A 244 -5.93 -19.98 -1.13
C GLY A 244 -6.01 -19.04 0.06
N LEU A 245 -7.20 -18.90 0.66
CA LEU A 245 -7.44 -18.06 1.83
C LEU A 245 -6.67 -18.57 3.05
N ILE A 246 -6.82 -19.85 3.40
CA ILE A 246 -6.19 -20.44 4.60
C ILE A 246 -4.66 -20.40 4.47
N PHE A 247 -4.11 -20.81 3.33
CA PHE A 247 -2.67 -20.77 3.10
C PHE A 247 -2.11 -19.35 3.28
N THR A 248 -2.71 -18.38 2.60
CA THR A 248 -2.26 -16.98 2.63
C THR A 248 -2.40 -16.39 4.04
N LEU A 249 -3.53 -16.64 4.71
CA LEU A 249 -3.79 -16.14 6.05
C LEU A 249 -2.85 -16.76 7.09
N VAL A 250 -2.63 -18.07 7.04
CA VAL A 250 -1.69 -18.77 7.95
C VAL A 250 -0.28 -18.23 7.75
N TYR A 251 0.16 -18.02 6.51
CA TYR A 251 1.49 -17.46 6.22
C TYR A 251 1.64 -16.04 6.79
N ILE A 252 0.66 -15.15 6.54
CA ILE A 252 0.67 -13.78 7.06
C ILE A 252 0.71 -13.79 8.58
N VAL A 253 -0.18 -14.55 9.23
CA VAL A 253 -0.26 -14.62 10.70
C VAL A 253 1.04 -15.17 11.28
N TYR A 254 1.63 -16.20 10.69
CA TYR A 254 2.87 -16.80 11.19
C TYR A 254 4.06 -15.84 11.14
N PHE A 255 4.29 -15.19 9.99
CA PHE A 255 5.46 -14.32 9.81
C PHE A 255 5.28 -12.90 10.36
N LYS A 256 4.03 -12.46 10.59
CA LYS A 256 3.70 -11.16 11.21
C LYS A 256 3.09 -11.30 12.60
N ARG A 257 3.39 -12.40 13.29
CA ARG A 257 2.88 -12.70 14.65
C ARG A 257 3.34 -11.70 15.71
N ASP A 258 4.42 -10.98 15.47
CA ASP A 258 4.88 -9.87 16.30
C ASP A 258 3.90 -8.71 16.30
N VAL A 259 3.44 -8.33 15.13
CA VAL A 259 2.49 -7.24 14.96
C VAL A 259 1.06 -7.69 15.28
N LEU A 260 0.69 -8.91 14.91
CA LEU A 260 -0.70 -9.39 15.00
C LEU A 260 -1.04 -10.07 16.33
N LEU A 261 -0.08 -10.77 16.94
CA LEU A 261 -0.29 -11.58 18.15
C LEU A 261 0.60 -11.16 19.33
N GLY A 262 1.52 -10.21 19.15
CA GLY A 262 2.48 -9.79 20.17
C GLY A 262 3.53 -10.85 20.52
N MET A 263 3.81 -11.77 19.60
CA MET A 263 4.80 -12.85 19.78
C MET A 263 6.17 -12.47 19.19
N ASP A 264 7.22 -13.26 19.45
CA ASP A 264 8.54 -12.97 18.87
C ASP A 264 8.54 -13.01 17.35
N LYS A 265 9.14 -12.02 16.69
CA LYS A 265 9.21 -11.97 15.22
C LYS A 265 9.94 -13.19 14.65
N VAL A 266 9.36 -13.81 13.61
CA VAL A 266 10.06 -14.85 12.83
C VAL A 266 11.07 -14.17 11.91
N PRO A 267 12.33 -14.64 11.84
CA PRO A 267 13.34 -14.06 10.96
C PRO A 267 12.90 -14.02 9.48
N ASP A 268 13.18 -12.89 8.82
CA ASP A 268 12.82 -12.70 7.40
C ASP A 268 13.56 -13.68 6.46
N SER A 269 14.67 -14.27 6.92
CA SER A 269 15.39 -15.33 6.20
C SER A 269 14.62 -16.64 6.07
N GLU A 270 13.59 -16.84 6.89
CA GLU A 270 12.75 -18.05 6.88
C GLU A 270 11.56 -17.92 5.92
N TRP A 271 11.42 -16.79 5.21
CA TRP A 271 10.37 -16.60 4.22
C TRP A 271 10.44 -17.68 3.13
N PHE A 272 9.27 -18.24 2.81
CA PHE A 272 9.14 -19.24 1.75
C PHE A 272 9.56 -18.64 0.41
N LEU A 273 10.63 -19.19 -0.18
CA LEU A 273 11.24 -18.70 -1.42
C LEU A 273 11.64 -17.20 -1.36
N GLY A 274 11.87 -16.64 -0.17
CA GLY A 274 12.14 -15.22 0.01
C GLY A 274 10.93 -14.30 -0.26
N ILE A 275 9.72 -14.84 -0.37
CA ILE A 275 8.50 -14.08 -0.63
C ILE A 275 8.00 -13.47 0.68
N SER A 276 7.91 -12.14 0.72
CA SER A 276 7.41 -11.44 1.89
C SER A 276 5.92 -11.75 2.14
N PRO A 277 5.43 -11.65 3.39
CA PRO A 277 4.02 -11.86 3.72
C PRO A 277 3.05 -10.98 2.92
N GLU A 278 3.48 -9.79 2.51
CA GLU A 278 2.70 -8.86 1.68
C GLU A 278 2.49 -9.38 0.24
N GLY A 279 3.43 -10.19 -0.27
CA GLY A 279 3.43 -10.72 -1.64
C GLY A 279 2.95 -12.17 -1.78
N ILE A 280 2.76 -12.91 -0.68
CA ILE A 280 2.51 -14.36 -0.70
C ILE A 280 1.18 -14.75 -1.36
N GLY A 281 0.25 -13.80 -1.53
CA GLY A 281 -1.05 -14.03 -2.18
C GLY A 281 -0.94 -14.64 -3.58
N VAL A 282 0.15 -14.40 -4.31
CA VAL A 282 0.41 -15.02 -5.62
C VAL A 282 0.57 -16.55 -5.51
N VAL A 283 1.24 -17.04 -4.47
CA VAL A 283 1.37 -18.48 -4.22
C VAL A 283 0.02 -19.06 -3.82
N GLY A 284 -0.72 -18.37 -2.94
CA GLY A 284 -2.09 -18.74 -2.59
C GLY A 284 -3.03 -18.81 -3.79
N MET A 285 -2.88 -17.90 -4.75
CA MET A 285 -3.62 -17.88 -6.02
C MET A 285 -3.32 -19.13 -6.87
N ILE A 286 -2.04 -19.50 -7.00
CA ILE A 286 -1.63 -20.72 -7.73
C ILE A 286 -2.20 -21.97 -7.06
N LEU A 287 -2.14 -22.05 -5.72
CA LEU A 287 -2.72 -23.15 -4.96
C LEU A 287 -4.23 -23.24 -5.15
N ASN A 288 -4.93 -22.11 -5.15
CA ASN A 288 -6.36 -22.05 -5.42
C ASN A 288 -6.68 -22.58 -6.83
N PHE A 289 -6.00 -22.11 -7.89
CA PHE A 289 -6.17 -22.65 -9.24
C PHE A 289 -5.97 -24.18 -9.29
N ALA A 290 -4.90 -24.68 -8.66
CA ALA A 290 -4.59 -26.10 -8.63
C ALA A 290 -5.66 -26.91 -7.90
N VAL A 291 -6.03 -26.51 -6.67
CA VAL A 291 -7.03 -27.22 -5.86
C VAL A 291 -8.41 -27.13 -6.49
N SER A 292 -8.82 -25.95 -6.97
CA SER A 292 -10.09 -25.81 -7.68
C SER A 292 -10.17 -26.75 -8.88
N TYR A 293 -9.12 -26.83 -9.69
CA TYR A 293 -9.10 -27.71 -10.86
C TYR A 293 -9.17 -29.20 -10.47
N LEU A 294 -8.42 -29.61 -9.45
CA LEU A 294 -8.41 -30.99 -8.96
C LEU A 294 -9.77 -31.38 -8.35
N VAL A 295 -10.29 -30.57 -7.44
CA VAL A 295 -11.56 -30.84 -6.75
C VAL A 295 -12.73 -30.76 -7.72
N MET A 296 -12.70 -29.86 -8.71
CA MET A 296 -13.72 -29.80 -9.77
C MET A 296 -13.83 -31.15 -10.50
N LYS A 297 -12.73 -31.86 -10.75
CA LYS A 297 -12.77 -33.20 -11.38
C LYS A 297 -13.31 -34.31 -10.48
N LEU A 298 -13.24 -34.13 -9.16
CA LEU A 298 -13.63 -35.11 -8.16
C LEU A 298 -15.04 -34.85 -7.58
N THR A 299 -15.67 -33.75 -7.97
CA THR A 299 -16.97 -33.32 -7.44
C THR A 299 -18.04 -33.29 -8.54
N PRO A 300 -19.35 -33.24 -8.19
CA PRO A 300 -20.43 -33.27 -9.17
C PRO A 300 -20.27 -32.22 -10.26
N ALA A 301 -20.58 -32.60 -11.50
CA ALA A 301 -20.44 -31.73 -12.66
C ALA A 301 -21.22 -30.42 -12.50
N CYS A 302 -20.73 -29.38 -13.17
CA CYS A 302 -21.42 -28.09 -13.20
C CYS A 302 -22.86 -28.25 -13.75
N PRO A 303 -23.89 -27.72 -13.07
CA PRO A 303 -25.27 -27.76 -13.56
C PRO A 303 -25.44 -27.06 -14.91
N ASP A 304 -26.31 -27.57 -15.78
CA ASP A 304 -26.44 -27.06 -17.15
C ASP A 304 -26.94 -25.61 -17.21
N HIS A 305 -27.83 -25.21 -16.30
CA HIS A 305 -28.27 -23.81 -16.21
C HIS A 305 -27.11 -22.84 -15.91
N ILE A 306 -26.08 -23.27 -15.17
CA ILE A 306 -24.88 -22.46 -14.91
C ILE A 306 -23.98 -22.44 -16.14
N LYS A 307 -23.82 -23.58 -16.84
CA LYS A 307 -23.07 -23.62 -18.11
C LYS A 307 -23.65 -22.64 -19.12
N HIS A 308 -24.98 -22.61 -19.27
CA HIS A 308 -25.67 -21.69 -20.17
C HIS A 308 -25.55 -20.23 -19.74
N LEU A 309 -25.56 -19.95 -18.43
CA LEU A 309 -25.29 -18.60 -17.92
C LEU A 309 -23.89 -18.13 -18.32
N VAL A 310 -22.87 -18.97 -18.11
CA VAL A 310 -21.48 -18.67 -18.47
C VAL A 310 -21.32 -18.49 -19.98
N GLU A 311 -21.99 -19.32 -20.79
CA GLU A 311 -22.02 -19.16 -22.25
C GLU A 311 -22.65 -17.84 -22.69
N GLY A 312 -23.76 -17.44 -22.06
CA GLY A 312 -24.44 -16.18 -22.35
C GLY A 312 -23.61 -14.95 -21.99
N ILE A 313 -22.78 -15.03 -20.95
CA ILE A 313 -21.83 -13.95 -20.59
C ILE A 313 -20.70 -13.85 -21.61
N ARG A 314 -20.19 -14.97 -22.14
CA ARG A 314 -19.08 -14.98 -23.12
C ARG A 314 -19.51 -14.57 -24.52
N TYR A 315 -20.69 -15.02 -24.93
CA TYR A 315 -21.25 -14.75 -26.25
C TYR A 315 -22.55 -13.97 -26.06
N PRO A 316 -22.46 -12.66 -25.78
CA PRO A 316 -23.66 -11.85 -25.63
C PRO A 316 -24.47 -11.94 -26.92
N ARG A 317 -25.75 -12.33 -26.79
CA ARG A 317 -26.70 -12.33 -27.91
C ARG A 317 -26.73 -10.92 -28.51
N GLY A 318 -26.17 -10.75 -29.71
CA GLY A 318 -26.06 -9.44 -30.37
C GLY A 318 -24.67 -9.06 -30.91
N ALA A 319 -23.62 -9.87 -30.69
CA ALA A 319 -22.39 -9.74 -31.45
C ALA A 319 -22.64 -10.17 -32.91
N GLY A 320 -23.05 -9.22 -33.75
CA GLY A 320 -23.31 -9.44 -35.17
C GLY A 320 -22.09 -10.04 -35.88
N SER A 321 -22.35 -10.84 -36.91
CA SER A 321 -21.31 -11.35 -37.81
C SER A 321 -20.44 -10.21 -38.29
N ALA A 322 -19.11 -10.41 -38.26
CA ALA A 322 -18.16 -9.48 -38.85
C ALA A 322 -18.60 -9.19 -40.30
N GLN A 323 -19.01 -7.95 -40.55
CA GLN A 323 -19.16 -7.45 -41.91
C GLN A 323 -17.73 -7.35 -42.44
N ALA A 324 -17.38 -8.25 -43.36
CA ALA A 324 -16.09 -8.22 -44.03
C ALA A 324 -15.89 -6.85 -44.70
N HIS A 325 -14.71 -6.25 -44.51
CA HIS A 325 -14.21 -5.19 -45.38
C HIS A 325 -13.58 -5.81 -46.62
#